data_AF-A0A0S7ZEJ5-F1
#
_entry.id   AF-A0A0S7ZEJ5-F1
#
_cell.length_a   1.000
_cell.length_b   1.000
_cell.length_c   1.000
_cell.angle_alpha   90.00
_cell.angle_beta   90.00
_cell.angle_gamma   90.00
#
_symmetry.space_group_name_H-M   'P 1'
#
loop_
_entity.id
_entity.type
_entity.pdbx_description
1 polymer ?
#
loop_
_entity_poly.entity_id
_entity_poly.type
_entity_poly.pdbx_seq_one_letter_code
_entity_poly.pdbx_strand_id
1 'polypeptide(L)'
;MSVQLPEAQRRLFKKMVRLTVEIHNDRKGCYGAGVVISRSGLILTADHNVVGAKTLTVRRCELAGRGWKITAKGRRIADVIFRDTKADVAVLKLRKPLKTQSVATLGDSDDLKVASPVYRVGRDDIPVAGGHVISFGK
;
A
#
# COMPACT_ATOMS: atom_id res chain seq x y z
N MET A 1 -5.80 22.06 -8.07
CA MET A 1 -6.44 22.40 -6.78
C MET A 1 -5.75 21.63 -5.66
N SER A 2 -5.10 22.32 -4.73
CA SER A 2 -4.52 21.69 -3.54
C SER A 2 -5.61 21.54 -2.48
N VAL A 3 -6.15 20.33 -2.30
CA VAL A 3 -7.03 20.05 -1.16
C VAL A 3 -6.17 20.11 0.11
N GLN A 4 -6.35 21.16 0.90
CA GLN A 4 -5.77 21.23 2.25
C GLN A 4 -6.67 20.43 3.18
N LEU A 5 -6.32 19.16 3.40
CA LEU A 5 -6.98 18.34 4.41
C LEU A 5 -6.72 18.98 5.81
N PRO A 6 -7.74 19.11 6.68
CA PRO A 6 -7.56 19.54 8.07
C PRO A 6 -6.39 18.85 8.77
N GLU A 7 -5.73 19.52 9.70
CA GLU A 7 -4.50 19.03 10.35
C GLU A 7 -4.67 17.63 10.99
N ALA A 8 -5.88 17.32 11.48
CA ALA A 8 -6.25 15.99 11.97
C ALA A 8 -6.13 14.89 10.89
N GLN A 9 -6.59 15.17 9.67
CA GLN A 9 -6.48 14.26 8.53
C GLN A 9 -5.01 14.10 8.08
N ARG A 10 -4.17 15.13 8.27
CA ARG A 10 -2.72 15.04 8.00
C ARG A 10 -2.01 14.02 8.87
N ARG A 11 -2.35 14.01 10.16
CA ARG A 11 -1.80 13.03 11.10
C ARG A 11 -2.24 11.61 10.73
N LEU A 12 -3.51 11.43 10.35
CA LEU A 12 -4.05 10.14 9.92
C LEU A 12 -3.37 9.66 8.64
N PHE A 13 -3.29 10.50 7.61
CA PHE A 13 -2.64 10.17 6.35
C PHE A 13 -1.17 9.80 6.53
N LYS A 14 -0.42 10.55 7.36
CA LYS A 14 0.98 10.23 7.68
C LYS A 14 1.12 8.84 8.31
N LYS A 15 0.16 8.41 9.14
CA LYS A 15 0.13 7.05 9.69
C LYS A 15 -0.15 6.03 8.59
N MET A 16 -1.16 6.24 7.75
CA MET A 16 -1.53 5.32 6.66
C MET A 16 -0.40 5.14 5.63
N VAL A 17 0.29 6.22 5.26
CA VAL A 17 1.47 6.16 4.37
C VAL A 17 2.57 5.25 4.94
N ARG A 18 2.78 5.27 6.27
CA ARG A 18 3.78 4.41 6.93
C ARG A 18 3.39 2.93 6.97
N LEU A 19 2.12 2.59 6.75
CA LEU A 19 1.60 1.23 6.57
C LEU A 19 1.77 0.73 5.14
N THR A 20 1.98 1.65 4.20
CA THR A 20 2.05 1.39 2.77
C THR A 20 3.49 1.12 2.34
N VAL A 21 3.66 0.23 1.38
CA VAL A 21 4.93 -0.05 0.70
C VAL A 21 4.76 0.06 -0.80
N GLU A 22 5.83 0.43 -1.48
CA GLU A 22 5.99 0.29 -2.92
C GLU A 22 6.57 -1.09 -3.21
N ILE A 23 6.00 -1.76 -4.19
CA ILE A 23 6.45 -3.04 -4.73
C ILE A 23 6.96 -2.77 -6.13
N HIS A 24 8.15 -3.26 -6.43
CA HIS A 24 8.75 -3.20 -7.75
C HIS A 24 9.01 -4.63 -8.23
N ASN A 25 8.36 -4.97 -9.35
CA ASN A 25 8.55 -6.22 -10.06
C ASN A 25 9.49 -6.00 -11.26
N ASP A 26 10.79 -6.21 -11.02
CA ASP A 26 11.85 -6.01 -12.01
C ASP A 26 11.64 -6.87 -13.29
N ARG A 27 10.95 -8.01 -13.21
CA ARG A 27 10.68 -8.90 -14.35
C ARG A 27 9.71 -8.29 -15.37
N LYS A 28 8.79 -7.44 -14.92
CA LYS A 28 7.75 -6.82 -15.75
C LYS A 28 7.89 -5.31 -15.87
N GLY A 29 8.84 -4.69 -15.16
CA GLY A 29 8.93 -3.23 -15.04
C GLY A 29 7.68 -2.61 -14.42
N CYS A 30 6.98 -3.37 -13.56
CA CYS A 30 5.70 -2.97 -12.97
C CYS A 30 5.90 -2.49 -11.53
N TYR A 31 5.19 -1.44 -11.17
CA TYR A 31 5.10 -0.92 -9.81
C TYR A 31 3.72 -1.21 -9.24
N GLY A 32 3.68 -1.44 -7.93
CA GLY A 32 2.45 -1.70 -7.19
C GLY A 32 2.54 -1.17 -5.77
N ALA A 33 1.40 -1.14 -5.08
CA ALA A 33 1.33 -0.82 -3.66
C ALA A 33 1.00 -2.07 -2.84
N GLY A 34 1.41 -2.08 -1.58
CA GLY A 34 1.04 -3.11 -0.62
C GLY A 34 0.91 -2.54 0.78
N VAL A 35 0.33 -3.33 1.68
CA VAL A 35 0.11 -2.96 3.08
C VAL A 35 0.75 -3.98 3.99
N VAL A 36 1.41 -3.51 5.03
CA VAL A 36 2.09 -4.35 6.01
C VAL A 36 1.08 -4.85 7.03
N ILE A 37 0.92 -6.17 7.13
CA ILE A 37 -0.08 -6.82 8.00
C ILE A 37 0.53 -7.59 9.18
N SER A 38 1.86 -7.68 9.27
CA SER A 38 2.53 -8.30 10.43
C SER A 38 3.89 -7.69 10.74
N ARG A 39 4.26 -7.63 12.02
CA ARG A 39 5.61 -7.25 12.49
C ARG A 39 6.70 -8.20 11.98
N SER A 40 6.31 -9.43 11.62
CA SER A 40 7.19 -10.40 11.00
C SER A 40 7.48 -10.09 9.52
N GLY A 41 6.94 -9.00 8.97
CA GLY A 41 7.20 -8.56 7.61
C GLY A 41 6.26 -9.16 6.56
N LEU A 42 5.04 -9.55 6.93
CA LEU A 42 4.01 -9.93 5.96
C LEU A 42 3.40 -8.69 5.31
N ILE A 43 3.24 -8.75 3.99
CA ILE A 43 2.65 -7.69 3.17
C ILE A 43 1.53 -8.28 2.32
N LEU A 44 0.38 -7.61 2.30
CA LEU A 44 -0.74 -7.89 1.41
C LEU A 44 -0.66 -6.97 0.19
N THR A 45 -0.89 -7.51 -1.00
CA THR A 45 -0.91 -6.77 -2.27
C THR A 45 -1.81 -7.50 -3.29
N ALA A 46 -1.92 -6.94 -4.49
CA ALA A 46 -2.62 -7.57 -5.59
C ALA A 46 -1.77 -8.65 -6.27
N ASP A 47 -2.41 -9.71 -6.79
CA ASP A 47 -1.72 -10.79 -7.51
C ASP A 47 -1.03 -10.27 -8.78
N HIS A 48 -1.71 -9.39 -9.52
CA HIS A 48 -1.16 -8.84 -10.77
C HIS A 48 0.19 -8.13 -10.60
N ASN A 49 0.47 -7.58 -9.40
CA ASN A 49 1.75 -6.95 -9.08
C ASN A 49 2.92 -7.95 -9.05
N VAL A 50 2.63 -9.24 -8.78
CA VAL A 50 3.65 -10.25 -8.47
C VAL A 50 3.77 -11.33 -9.55
N VAL A 51 2.92 -11.31 -10.58
CA VAL A 51 2.92 -12.29 -11.68
C VAL A 51 4.32 -12.44 -12.29
N GLY A 52 4.81 -13.69 -12.34
CA GLY A 52 6.09 -14.04 -12.93
C GLY A 52 7.31 -13.77 -12.04
N ALA A 53 7.12 -13.23 -10.83
CA ALA A 53 8.18 -13.01 -9.86
C ALA A 53 8.09 -14.02 -8.72
N LYS A 54 9.25 -14.59 -8.33
CA LYS A 54 9.39 -15.32 -7.05
C LYS A 54 9.84 -14.40 -5.92
N THR A 55 10.52 -13.32 -6.28
CA THR A 55 11.13 -12.34 -5.38
C THR A 55 10.92 -10.94 -5.92
N LEU A 56 10.67 -9.97 -5.04
CA LEU A 56 10.36 -8.60 -5.40
C LEU A 56 11.21 -7.61 -4.59
N THR A 57 11.41 -6.42 -5.15
CA THR A 57 11.96 -5.30 -4.41
C THR A 57 10.82 -4.54 -3.73
N VAL A 58 10.92 -4.34 -2.41
CA VAL A 58 9.97 -3.59 -1.60
C VAL A 58 10.63 -2.36 -0.99
N ARG A 59 9.93 -1.22 -1.02
CA ARG A 59 10.41 0.07 -0.51
C ARG A 59 9.36 0.69 0.41
N ARG A 60 9.81 1.33 1.48
CA ARG A 60 8.89 1.94 2.46
C ARG A 60 8.38 3.27 1.93
N CYS A 61 7.07 3.49 2.01
CA CYS A 61 6.49 4.78 1.68
C CYS A 61 6.60 5.76 2.86
N GLU A 62 6.95 7.01 2.54
CA GLU A 62 7.04 8.12 3.47
C GLU A 62 6.44 9.37 2.86
N LEU A 63 5.83 10.22 3.71
CA LEU A 63 5.36 11.53 3.30
C LEU A 63 6.56 12.49 3.21
N ALA A 64 6.79 13.09 2.05
CA ALA A 64 7.85 14.07 1.82
C ALA A 64 7.28 15.50 1.66
N GLY A 65 7.95 16.46 2.29
CA GLY A 65 7.66 17.88 2.14
C GLY A 65 6.28 18.31 2.65
N ARG A 66 5.83 19.49 2.18
CA ARG A 66 4.54 20.11 2.57
C ARG A 66 3.37 19.74 1.64
N GLY A 67 3.63 19.03 0.55
CA GLY A 67 2.66 18.80 -0.54
C GLY A 67 2.03 17.40 -0.59
N TRP A 68 1.94 16.68 0.53
CA TRP A 68 1.33 15.34 0.61
C TRP A 68 1.95 14.27 -0.31
N LYS A 69 3.13 14.56 -0.85
CA LYS A 69 3.83 13.68 -1.79
C LYS A 69 4.33 12.43 -1.07
N ILE A 70 3.97 11.26 -1.60
CA ILE A 70 4.49 9.98 -1.14
C ILE A 70 5.80 9.69 -1.88
N THR A 71 6.83 9.31 -1.13
CA THR A 71 8.13 8.90 -1.66
C THR A 71 8.47 7.52 -1.13
N ALA A 72 9.13 6.71 -1.95
CA ALA A 72 9.61 5.40 -1.56
C ALA A 72 11.09 5.46 -1.18
N LYS A 73 11.45 4.91 -0.02
CA LYS A 73 12.83 4.86 0.48
C LYS A 73 13.25 3.48 0.93
N GLY A 74 14.57 3.31 0.94
CA GLY A 74 15.20 2.03 1.22
C GLY A 74 14.96 1.02 0.10
N ARG A 75 15.49 -0.18 0.31
CA ARG A 75 15.31 -1.36 -0.53
C ARG A 75 15.28 -2.59 0.35
N ARG A 76 14.30 -3.45 0.17
CA ARG A 76 14.19 -4.75 0.83
C ARG A 76 13.80 -5.80 -0.19
N ILE A 77 14.18 -7.04 0.09
CA ILE A 77 13.76 -8.19 -0.71
C ILE A 77 12.61 -8.87 0.00
N ALA A 78 11.56 -9.15 -0.75
CA ALA A 78 10.43 -9.96 -0.31
C ALA A 78 10.26 -11.17 -1.21
N ASP A 79 9.89 -12.29 -0.61
CA ASP A 79 9.52 -13.52 -1.32
C ASP A 79 8.00 -13.58 -1.46
N VAL A 80 7.52 -14.06 -2.61
CA VAL A 80 6.09 -14.33 -2.80
C VAL A 80 5.76 -15.65 -2.13
N ILE A 81 4.93 -15.62 -1.09
CA ILE A 81 4.62 -16.82 -0.28
C ILE A 81 3.21 -17.37 -0.52
N PHE A 82 2.31 -16.55 -1.06
CA PHE A 82 0.94 -16.96 -1.41
C PHE A 82 0.39 -16.10 -2.55
N ARG A 83 -0.45 -16.70 -3.37
CA ARG A 83 -1.17 -16.06 -4.48
C ARG A 83 -2.55 -16.69 -4.61
N ASP A 84 -3.57 -15.86 -4.75
CA ASP A 84 -4.91 -16.21 -5.21
C ASP A 84 -5.20 -15.40 -6.47
N THR A 85 -5.16 -16.07 -7.62
CA THR A 85 -5.35 -15.42 -8.92
C THR A 85 -6.81 -15.09 -9.19
N LYS A 86 -7.78 -15.70 -8.49
CA LYS A 86 -9.21 -15.41 -8.66
C LYS A 86 -9.61 -14.15 -7.90
N ALA A 87 -9.10 -14.00 -6.68
CA ALA A 87 -9.34 -12.82 -5.84
C ALA A 87 -8.39 -11.64 -6.16
N ASP A 88 -7.40 -11.84 -7.03
CA ASP A 88 -6.30 -10.90 -7.30
C ASP A 88 -5.56 -10.49 -6.02
N VAL A 89 -5.24 -11.47 -5.17
CA VAL A 89 -4.55 -11.26 -3.87
C VAL A 89 -3.23 -12.01 -3.84
N ALA A 90 -2.20 -11.38 -3.29
CA ALA A 90 -0.92 -12.02 -2.99
C ALA A 90 -0.38 -11.61 -1.62
N VAL A 91 0.35 -12.53 -0.99
CA VAL A 91 1.08 -12.28 0.26
C VAL A 91 2.57 -12.39 0.02
N LEU A 92 3.29 -11.38 0.47
CA LEU A 92 4.75 -11.32 0.43
C LEU A 92 5.33 -11.43 1.84
N LYS A 93 6.54 -11.98 1.94
CA LYS A 93 7.33 -12.02 3.17
C LYS A 93 8.63 -11.27 2.98
N LEU A 94 8.84 -10.21 3.77
CA LEU A 94 10.15 -9.55 3.84
C LEU A 94 11.18 -10.49 4.46
N ARG A 95 12.31 -10.69 3.78
CA ARG A 95 13.44 -11.46 4.33
C ARG A 95 14.04 -10.81 5.58
N LYS A 96 13.99 -9.47 5.64
CA LYS A 96 14.44 -8.66 6.79
C LYS A 96 13.33 -7.68 7.17
N PRO A 97 12.49 -8.01 8.16
CA PRO A 97 11.40 -7.15 8.61
C PRO A 97 11.89 -5.79 9.13
N LEU A 98 11.04 -4.75 9.06
CA LEU A 98 11.41 -3.43 9.59
C LEU A 98 11.19 -3.42 11.11
N LYS A 99 12.24 -3.13 11.88
CA LYS A 99 12.17 -3.12 13.36
C LYS A 99 11.12 -2.14 13.93
N THR A 100 10.78 -1.08 13.20
CA THR A 100 9.85 -0.01 13.61
C THR A 100 8.63 0.10 12.68
N GLN A 101 8.15 -1.04 12.18
CA GLN A 101 7.03 -1.07 11.25
C GLN A 101 5.71 -0.79 11.96
N SER A 102 4.97 0.20 11.46
CA SER A 102 3.54 0.27 11.73
C SER A 102 2.87 -0.86 10.94
N VAL A 103 1.95 -1.56 11.58
CA VAL A 103 1.22 -2.70 11.00
C VAL A 103 -0.25 -2.32 10.93
N ALA A 104 -0.88 -2.65 9.80
CA ALA A 104 -2.30 -2.44 9.62
C ALA A 104 -3.08 -3.53 10.36
N THR A 105 -4.14 -3.13 11.03
CA THR A 105 -5.19 -4.04 11.49
C THR A 105 -6.20 -4.19 10.37
N LEU A 106 -6.60 -5.41 10.05
CA LEU A 106 -7.68 -5.65 9.11
C LEU A 106 -9.01 -5.35 9.80
N GLY A 107 -9.87 -4.59 9.13
CA GLY A 107 -11.25 -4.37 9.58
C GLY A 107 -12.16 -5.49 9.10
N ASP A 108 -13.41 -5.44 9.55
CA ASP A 108 -14.49 -6.27 9.04
C ASP A 108 -15.21 -5.54 7.89
N SER A 109 -15.35 -6.20 6.74
CA SER A 109 -16.06 -5.63 5.59
C SER A 109 -17.56 -5.70 5.72
N ASP A 110 -18.09 -6.63 6.51
CA ASP A 110 -19.54 -6.85 6.65
C ASP A 110 -20.18 -5.73 7.51
N ASP A 111 -19.38 -5.06 8.33
CA ASP A 111 -19.77 -3.91 9.14
C ASP A 111 -19.83 -2.59 8.34
N LEU A 112 -19.30 -2.55 7.11
CA LEU A 112 -19.23 -1.32 6.33
C LEU A 112 -20.61 -0.92 5.80
N LYS A 113 -20.97 0.35 6.02
CA LYS A 113 -22.19 0.94 5.47
C LYS A 113 -21.90 1.67 4.17
N VAL A 114 -22.83 1.61 3.21
CA VAL A 114 -22.79 2.45 2.00
C VAL A 114 -22.61 3.91 2.39
N ALA A 115 -21.77 4.63 1.64
CA ALA A 115 -21.35 6.01 1.88
C ALA A 115 -20.48 6.25 3.13
N SER A 116 -19.97 5.19 3.76
CA SER A 116 -18.92 5.34 4.78
C SER A 116 -17.68 5.99 4.16
N PRO A 117 -17.05 6.98 4.81
CA PRO A 117 -15.83 7.60 4.30
C PRO A 117 -14.69 6.59 4.18
N VAL A 118 -14.01 6.58 3.04
CA VAL A 118 -12.86 5.71 2.78
C VAL A 118 -11.60 6.50 2.43
N TYR A 119 -10.46 5.98 2.82
CA TYR A 119 -9.15 6.54 2.44
C TYR A 119 -8.41 5.54 1.57
N ARG A 120 -8.05 5.98 0.36
CA ARG A 120 -7.11 5.27 -0.50
C ARG A 120 -5.73 5.87 -0.32
N VAL A 121 -4.75 5.03 -0.03
CA VAL A 121 -3.34 5.46 0.08
C VAL A 121 -2.49 4.60 -0.84
N GLY A 122 -1.79 5.27 -1.75
CA GLY A 122 -0.91 4.69 -2.75
C GLY A 122 -0.08 5.81 -3.35
N ARG A 123 0.95 5.47 -4.13
CA ARG A 123 1.76 6.48 -4.82
C ARG A 123 1.07 6.77 -6.17
N ASP A 124 0.78 8.03 -6.45
CA ASP A 124 -0.09 8.44 -7.58
C ASP A 124 0.48 8.14 -8.99
N ASP A 125 1.80 7.92 -9.08
CA ASP A 125 2.49 7.53 -10.32
C ASP A 125 2.57 6.01 -10.52
N ILE A 126 2.01 5.23 -9.60
CA ILE A 126 1.77 3.80 -9.80
C ILE A 126 0.44 3.69 -10.57
N PRO A 127 0.44 3.19 -11.81
CA PRO A 127 -0.77 3.07 -12.60
C PRO A 127 -1.79 2.22 -11.85
N VAL A 128 -2.90 2.84 -11.46
CA VAL A 128 -4.00 2.13 -10.85
C VAL A 128 -4.81 1.51 -11.98
N ALA A 129 -4.83 0.18 -12.07
CA ALA A 129 -5.86 -0.49 -12.85
C ALA A 129 -7.22 0.05 -12.36
N GLY A 130 -8.03 0.53 -13.32
CA GLY A 130 -9.16 1.44 -13.12
C GLY A 130 -9.90 1.26 -11.80
N GLY A 131 -9.65 2.18 -10.86
CA GLY A 131 -10.41 2.32 -9.63
C GLY A 131 -10.88 3.76 -9.54
N HIS A 132 -12.17 3.97 -9.79
CA HIS A 132 -12.83 5.27 -9.66
C HIS A 132 -12.61 5.83 -8.25
N VAL A 133 -12.25 7.11 -8.17
CA VAL A 133 -12.39 7.87 -6.93
C VAL A 133 -13.88 8.01 -6.69
N ILE A 134 -14.44 7.28 -5.73
CA ILE A 134 -15.78 7.57 -5.22
C ILE A 134 -15.64 8.83 -4.37
N SER A 135 -16.24 9.90 -4.88
CA SER A 135 -16.32 11.27 -4.36
C SER A 135 -16.32 11.38 -2.83
N PHE A 136 -15.68 12.44 -2.32
CA PHE A 136 -16.09 13.01 -1.04
C PHE A 136 -17.47 13.64 -1.21
N GLY A 137 -18.42 13.26 -0.36
CA GLY A 137 -19.71 13.94 -0.24
C GLY A 137 -19.53 15.39 0.20
N LYS A 138 -20.52 16.21 -0.16
CA LYS A 138 -20.62 17.65 0.15
C LYS A 138 -20.31 17.99 1.61
#